data_AF-A0A4R9GKK1-F1
#
_entry.id   AF-A0A4R9GKK1-F1
#
_cell.length_a   1.000
_cell.length_b   1.000
_cell.length_c   1.000
_cell.angle_alpha   90.00
_cell.angle_beta   90.00
_cell.angle_gamma   90.00
#
_symmetry.space_group_name_H-M   'P 1'
#
loop_
_entity.id
_entity.type
_entity.pdbx_description
1 polymer ?
#
loop_
_entity_poly.entity_id
_entity_poly.type
_entity_poly.pdbx_seq_one_letter_code
_entity_poly.pdbx_strand_id
1 'polypeptide(L)'
;MSFGLDFVLSRLFILLFAGSFLFSSCFRTHKERLHMETGVTVNTLGPHKYEFHAVGKASTVSVEEQDFFKMKKSSCEAAKLQVTQRLDELEPNQKHRLFFLEQKAQTYFGDGEYCELTYIYELPAAKK
;
A
#
# COMPACT_ATOMS: atom_id res chain seq x y z
N MET A 1 15.19 18.69 -65.84
CA MET A 1 14.66 19.49 -64.71
C MET A 1 13.96 18.53 -63.76
N SER A 2 14.68 17.97 -62.80
CA SER A 2 14.18 16.93 -61.89
C SER A 2 14.48 17.32 -60.44
N PHE A 3 14.16 18.56 -60.05
CA PHE A 3 14.49 19.12 -58.73
C PHE A 3 13.28 19.27 -57.79
N GLY A 4 12.06 18.93 -58.25
CA GLY A 4 10.83 19.16 -57.49
C GLY A 4 10.41 18.03 -56.55
N LEU A 5 10.81 16.78 -56.83
CA LEU A 5 10.30 15.60 -56.12
C LEU A 5 11.08 15.32 -54.82
N ASP A 6 12.38 15.60 -54.79
CA ASP A 6 13.25 15.36 -53.63
C ASP A 6 12.91 16.28 -52.44
N PHE A 7 12.41 17.49 -52.71
CA PHE A 7 12.09 18.47 -51.67
C PHE A 7 10.81 18.13 -50.90
N VAL A 8 9.85 17.48 -51.58
CA VAL A 8 8.58 17.03 -50.96
C VAL A 8 8.82 15.75 -50.15
N LEU A 9 9.63 14.83 -50.66
CA LEU A 9 9.99 13.59 -49.95
C LEU A 9 10.75 13.90 -48.64
N SER A 10 11.68 14.87 -48.68
CA SER A 10 12.46 15.27 -47.51
C SER A 10 11.60 15.88 -46.39
N ARG A 11 10.62 16.72 -46.73
CA ARG A 11 9.69 17.30 -45.73
C ARG A 11 8.71 16.28 -45.15
N LEU A 12 8.28 15.30 -45.94
CA LEU A 12 7.42 14.22 -45.47
C LEU A 12 8.16 13.30 -44.47
N PHE A 13 9.44 13.04 -44.74
CA PHE A 13 10.29 12.24 -43.85
C PHE A 13 10.52 12.89 -42.49
N ILE A 14 10.70 14.23 -42.45
CA ILE A 14 10.86 15.00 -41.22
C ILE A 14 9.57 14.99 -40.38
N LEU A 15 8.40 15.09 -41.00
CA LEU A 15 7.11 15.01 -40.30
C LEU A 15 6.83 13.62 -39.72
N LEU A 16 7.21 12.55 -40.43
CA LEU A 16 7.11 11.16 -39.95
C LEU A 16 8.08 10.86 -38.78
N PHE A 17 9.30 11.42 -38.82
CA PHE A 17 10.28 11.28 -37.73
C PHE A 17 9.93 12.15 -36.50
N ALA A 18 9.38 13.35 -36.71
CA ALA A 18 8.94 14.21 -35.60
C ALA A 18 7.68 13.67 -34.92
N GLY A 19 6.76 13.07 -35.67
CA GLY A 19 5.55 12.44 -35.13
C GLY A 19 5.84 11.25 -34.22
N SER A 20 6.83 10.43 -34.57
CA SER A 20 7.19 9.22 -33.80
C SER A 20 7.89 9.51 -32.46
N PHE A 21 8.56 10.67 -32.31
CA PHE A 21 9.16 11.11 -31.04
C PHE A 21 8.15 11.63 -30.02
N LEU A 22 6.97 12.10 -30.46
CA LEU A 22 5.93 12.60 -29.54
C LEU A 22 5.16 11.47 -28.85
N PHE A 23 5.07 10.28 -29.46
CA PHE A 23 4.40 9.12 -28.85
C PHE A 23 5.26 8.39 -27.81
N SER A 24 6.59 8.46 -27.91
CA SER A 24 7.50 7.72 -27.02
C SER A 24 7.69 8.37 -25.63
N SER A 25 7.23 9.60 -25.43
CA SER A 25 7.30 10.28 -24.12
C SER A 25 6.09 10.03 -23.20
N CYS A 26 5.00 9.47 -23.72
CA CYS A 26 3.78 9.24 -22.93
C CYS A 26 3.78 7.87 -22.21
N PHE A 27 4.66 6.93 -22.62
CA PHE A 27 4.76 5.61 -21.99
C PHE A 27 5.63 5.58 -20.73
N ARG A 28 6.15 6.72 -20.27
CA ARG A 28 6.92 6.75 -19.02
C ARG A 28 5.98 6.65 -17.81
N THR A 29 5.93 5.44 -17.29
CA THR A 29 5.70 5.13 -15.87
C THR A 29 4.23 5.03 -15.44
N HIS A 30 3.46 4.18 -16.12
CA HIS A 30 2.35 3.52 -15.41
C HIS A 30 2.98 2.44 -14.52
N LYS A 31 3.57 2.85 -13.37
CA LYS A 31 3.93 1.91 -12.30
C LYS A 31 2.61 1.22 -11.95
N GLU A 32 2.50 -0.06 -12.26
CA GLU A 32 1.37 -0.89 -11.89
C GLU A 32 1.27 -0.85 -10.36
N ARG A 33 0.43 0.05 -9.84
CA ARG A 33 0.20 0.15 -8.40
C ARG A 33 -0.56 -1.10 -8.02
N LEU A 34 0.13 -2.06 -7.41
CA LEU A 34 -0.49 -3.20 -6.74
C LEU A 34 -1.56 -2.63 -5.80
N HIS A 35 -2.83 -2.85 -6.15
CA HIS A 35 -3.95 -2.51 -5.29
C HIS A 35 -4.16 -3.69 -4.36
N MET A 36 -3.54 -3.64 -3.18
CA MET A 36 -3.86 -4.58 -2.11
C MET A 36 -5.11 -4.11 -1.37
N GLU A 37 -6.00 -5.05 -1.06
CA GLU A 37 -7.18 -4.77 -0.24
C GLU A 37 -6.73 -4.41 1.17
N THR A 38 -7.05 -3.19 1.60
CA THR A 38 -6.81 -2.73 2.97
C THR A 38 -7.94 -3.20 3.87
N GLY A 39 -7.61 -3.66 5.07
CA GLY A 39 -8.61 -4.08 6.04
C GLY A 39 -8.01 -4.88 7.19
N VAL A 40 -8.88 -5.28 8.12
CA VAL A 40 -8.53 -6.15 9.23
C VAL A 40 -9.35 -7.43 9.17
N THR A 41 -8.66 -8.57 9.12
CA THR A 41 -9.23 -9.90 9.23
C THR A 41 -9.00 -10.39 10.65
N VAL A 42 -10.04 -10.95 11.27
CA VAL A 42 -9.98 -11.48 12.64
C VAL A 42 -10.23 -12.98 12.60
N ASN A 43 -9.26 -13.75 13.08
CA ASN A 43 -9.37 -15.18 13.29
C ASN A 43 -9.55 -15.46 14.78
N THR A 44 -10.68 -16.07 15.14
CA THR A 44 -10.95 -16.47 16.53
C THR A 44 -10.29 -17.82 16.81
N LEU A 45 -9.24 -17.84 17.62
CA LEU A 45 -8.51 -19.06 17.97
C LEU A 45 -9.04 -19.71 19.26
N GLY A 46 -9.79 -18.97 20.08
CA GLY A 46 -10.36 -19.46 21.33
C GLY A 46 -11.13 -18.39 22.09
N PRO A 47 -11.59 -18.70 23.32
CA PRO A 47 -12.26 -17.73 24.18
C PRO A 47 -11.29 -16.60 24.55
N HIS A 48 -11.64 -15.36 24.18
CA HIS A 48 -10.79 -14.17 24.35
C HIS A 48 -9.38 -14.30 23.74
N LYS A 49 -9.25 -15.12 22.67
CA LYS A 49 -8.01 -15.28 21.91
C LYS A 49 -8.27 -15.05 20.43
N TYR A 50 -7.65 -14.01 19.89
CA TYR A 50 -7.86 -13.55 18.52
C TYR A 50 -6.54 -13.32 17.81
N GLU A 51 -6.48 -13.68 16.55
CA GLU A 51 -5.40 -13.33 15.64
C GLU A 51 -5.92 -12.30 14.64
N PHE A 52 -5.24 -11.16 14.57
CA PHE A 52 -5.58 -10.04 13.71
C PHE A 52 -4.56 -9.96 12.58
N HIS A 53 -5.03 -10.04 11.34
CA HIS A 53 -4.25 -9.72 10.15
C HIS A 53 -4.76 -8.40 9.60
N ALA A 54 -3.96 -7.33 9.70
CA ALA A 54 -4.32 -6.02 9.20
C ALA A 54 -3.39 -5.55 8.10
N VAL A 55 -3.97 -5.04 7.02
CA VAL A 55 -3.26 -4.43 5.90
C VAL A 55 -3.64 -2.97 5.83
N GLY A 56 -2.65 -2.10 6.05
CA GLY A 56 -2.78 -0.66 6.00
C GLY A 56 -2.07 -0.07 4.78
N LYS A 57 -2.63 1.03 4.25
CA LYS A 57 -2.06 1.78 3.14
C LYS A 57 -1.46 3.09 3.62
N ALA A 58 -0.35 3.48 3.01
CA ALA A 58 0.34 4.73 3.27
C ALA A 58 -0.54 5.93 2.92
N SER A 59 -0.32 7.04 3.62
CA SER A 59 -1.03 8.27 3.32
C SER A 59 -0.70 8.76 1.90
N THR A 60 -1.69 9.32 1.20
CA THR A 60 -1.50 9.84 -0.16
C THR A 60 -0.41 10.90 -0.22
N VAL A 61 -0.31 11.75 0.82
CA VAL A 61 0.73 12.77 0.95
C VAL A 61 2.12 12.15 0.97
N SER A 62 2.32 11.05 1.72
CA SER A 62 3.61 10.35 1.76
C SER A 62 3.98 9.69 0.43
N VAL A 63 2.99 9.25 -0.34
CA VAL A 63 3.18 8.66 -1.68
C VAL A 63 3.54 9.74 -2.70
N GLU A 64 2.90 10.91 -2.63
CA GLU A 64 3.20 12.05 -3.51
C GLU A 64 4.60 12.61 -3.26
N GLU A 65 5.03 12.67 -2.01
CA GLU A 65 6.38 13.09 -1.62
C GLU A 65 7.48 12.05 -1.93
N GLN A 66 7.11 10.83 -2.34
CA GLN A 66 8.01 9.68 -2.53
C GLN A 66 8.95 9.42 -1.33
N ASP A 67 8.50 9.74 -0.13
CA ASP A 67 9.26 9.52 1.11
C ASP A 67 8.96 8.12 1.66
N PHE A 68 9.83 7.16 1.34
CA PHE A 68 9.70 5.76 1.76
C PHE A 68 9.60 5.58 3.28
N PHE A 69 10.24 6.45 4.06
CA PHE A 69 10.18 6.35 5.52
C PHE A 69 8.80 6.77 6.04
N LYS A 70 8.26 7.88 5.53
CA LYS A 70 6.90 8.33 5.86
C LYS A 70 5.84 7.35 5.35
N MET A 71 6.05 6.76 4.17
CA MET A 71 5.14 5.75 3.63
C MET A 71 5.07 4.51 4.55
N LYS A 72 6.21 3.95 4.95
CA LYS A 72 6.27 2.81 5.87
C LYS A 72 5.64 3.11 7.24
N LYS A 73 5.91 4.31 7.76
CA LYS A 73 5.37 4.72 9.06
C LYS A 73 3.85 4.88 9.00
N SER A 74 3.35 5.66 8.03
CA SER A 74 1.91 5.93 7.91
C SER A 74 1.10 4.67 7.58
N SER A 75 1.62 3.76 6.74
CA SER A 75 0.93 2.51 6.40
C SER A 75 0.80 1.58 7.60
N CYS A 76 1.85 1.40 8.39
CA CYS A 76 1.78 0.57 9.60
C CYS A 76 0.95 1.21 10.71
N GLU A 77 1.00 2.53 10.86
CA GLU A 77 0.13 3.24 11.82
C GLU A 77 -1.35 3.05 11.45
N ALA A 78 -1.70 3.12 10.17
CA ALA A 78 -3.06 2.84 9.70
C ALA A 78 -3.48 1.39 10.00
N ALA A 79 -2.63 0.40 9.71
CA ALA A 79 -2.91 -1.00 10.01
C ALA A 79 -3.11 -1.23 11.52
N LYS A 80 -2.23 -0.65 12.35
CA LYS A 80 -2.33 -0.74 13.81
C LYS A 80 -3.62 -0.14 14.33
N LEU A 81 -4.01 1.03 13.83
CA LEU A 81 -5.27 1.69 14.22
C LEU A 81 -6.48 0.79 13.94
N GLN A 82 -6.54 0.15 12.77
CA GLN A 82 -7.63 -0.77 12.43
C GLN A 82 -7.71 -1.96 13.40
N VAL A 83 -6.56 -2.55 13.77
CA VAL A 83 -6.50 -3.63 14.77
C VAL A 83 -7.02 -3.15 16.11
N THR A 84 -6.59 -1.96 16.56
CA THR A 84 -7.04 -1.43 17.85
C THR A 84 -8.54 -1.15 17.87
N GLN A 85 -9.09 -0.55 16.81
CA GLN A 85 -10.53 -0.32 16.70
C GLN A 85 -11.32 -1.63 16.73
N ARG A 86 -10.84 -2.65 16.00
CA ARG A 86 -11.51 -3.95 15.97
C ARG A 86 -11.43 -4.69 17.30
N LEU A 87 -10.30 -4.58 18.00
CA LEU A 87 -10.13 -5.12 19.34
C LEU A 87 -11.04 -4.40 20.35
N ASP A 88 -11.21 -3.08 20.23
CA ASP A 88 -12.09 -2.28 21.07
C ASP A 88 -13.56 -2.70 20.92
N GLU A 89 -13.99 -3.06 19.70
CA GLU A 89 -15.33 -3.59 19.42
C GLU A 89 -15.55 -4.99 20.00
N LEU A 90 -14.53 -5.85 19.97
CA LEU A 90 -14.61 -7.22 20.48
C LEU A 90 -14.53 -7.28 22.00
N GLU A 91 -13.69 -6.47 22.62
CA GLU A 91 -13.40 -6.49 24.06
C GLU A 91 -13.58 -5.09 24.70
N PRO A 92 -14.79 -4.51 24.67
CA PRO A 92 -15.04 -3.14 25.16
C PRO A 92 -14.82 -3.01 26.67
N ASN A 93 -15.01 -4.11 27.41
CA ASN A 93 -14.98 -4.14 28.88
C ASN A 93 -13.57 -4.33 29.46
N GLN A 94 -12.58 -4.72 28.64
CA GLN A 94 -11.23 -4.97 29.12
C GLN A 94 -10.40 -3.68 29.23
N LYS A 95 -9.97 -3.36 30.45
CA LYS A 95 -9.01 -2.27 30.71
C LYS A 95 -7.61 -2.77 30.38
N HIS A 96 -6.84 -2.00 29.62
CA HIS A 96 -5.48 -2.37 29.16
C HIS A 96 -5.40 -3.51 28.12
N ARG A 97 -6.42 -3.68 27.28
CA ARG A 97 -6.42 -4.65 26.15
C ARG A 97 -5.18 -4.58 25.24
N LEU A 98 -4.63 -3.39 25.02
CA LEU A 98 -3.40 -3.20 24.23
C LEU A 98 -2.16 -3.88 24.84
N PHE A 99 -2.15 -4.15 26.15
CA PHE A 99 -1.04 -4.82 26.81
C PHE A 99 -0.95 -6.31 26.43
N PHE A 100 -2.09 -6.94 26.14
CA PHE A 100 -2.17 -8.34 25.75
C PHE A 100 -2.05 -8.55 24.24
N LEU A 101 -1.85 -7.46 23.47
CA LEU A 101 -1.71 -7.49 22.03
C LEU A 101 -0.22 -7.64 21.68
N GLU A 102 0.15 -8.83 21.21
CA GLU A 102 1.52 -9.16 20.80
C GLU A 102 1.67 -9.07 19.28
N GLN A 103 2.67 -8.34 18.78
CA GLN A 103 2.99 -8.31 17.35
C GLN A 103 3.80 -9.55 16.96
N LYS A 104 3.27 -10.37 16.06
CA LYS A 104 3.95 -11.58 15.56
C LYS A 104 4.73 -11.34 14.29
N ALA A 105 4.15 -10.61 13.34
CA ALA A 105 4.75 -10.38 12.03
C ALA A 105 4.50 -8.97 11.55
N GLN A 106 5.44 -8.49 10.74
CA GLN A 106 5.35 -7.21 10.04
C GLN A 106 6.01 -7.35 8.68
N THR A 107 5.23 -7.10 7.64
CA THR A 107 5.63 -7.20 6.24
C THR A 107 5.28 -5.90 5.53
N TYR A 108 6.13 -5.50 4.58
CA TYR A 108 5.94 -4.28 3.80
C TYR A 108 5.88 -4.63 2.32
N PHE A 109 5.00 -3.94 1.58
CA PHE A 109 4.83 -4.12 0.15
C PHE A 109 4.88 -2.77 -0.58
N GLY A 110 5.19 -2.80 -1.88
CA GLY A 110 5.21 -1.62 -2.75
C GLY A 110 6.13 -0.51 -2.23
N ASP A 111 7.41 -0.82 -1.97
CA ASP A 111 8.40 0.11 -1.42
C ASP A 111 8.05 0.71 -0.03
N GLY A 112 6.98 0.23 0.63
CA GLY A 112 6.47 0.77 1.88
C GLY A 112 5.10 1.45 1.77
N GLU A 113 4.48 1.41 0.59
CA GLU A 113 3.10 1.87 0.37
C GLU A 113 2.07 1.06 1.16
N TYR A 114 2.33 -0.22 1.40
CA TYR A 114 1.46 -1.07 2.22
C TYR A 114 2.25 -1.73 3.34
N CYS A 115 1.59 -1.89 4.48
CA CYS A 115 2.12 -2.57 5.65
C CYS A 115 1.09 -3.59 6.12
N GLU A 116 1.53 -4.83 6.23
CA GLU A 116 0.76 -5.92 6.80
C GLU A 116 1.31 -6.23 8.20
N LEU A 117 0.40 -6.27 9.17
CA LEU A 117 0.70 -6.55 10.57
C LEU A 117 -0.13 -7.74 11.01
N THR A 118 0.54 -8.70 11.65
CA THR A 118 -0.14 -9.79 12.35
C THR A 118 0.02 -9.60 13.84
N TYR A 119 -1.10 -9.47 14.54
CA TYR A 119 -1.15 -9.39 15.99
C TYR A 119 -1.89 -10.59 16.57
N ILE A 120 -1.46 -11.05 17.75
CA ILE A 120 -2.20 -12.02 18.54
C ILE A 120 -2.60 -11.34 19.85
N TYR A 121 -3.89 -11.40 20.14
CA TYR A 121 -4.46 -11.03 21.41
C TYR A 121 -4.77 -12.29 22.21
N GLU A 122 -4.25 -12.38 23.43
CA GLU A 122 -4.57 -13.46 24.35
C GLU A 122 -4.79 -12.91 25.75
N LEU A 123 -6.05 -12.96 26.21
CA LEU A 123 -6.36 -12.61 27.58
C LEU A 123 -6.06 -13.80 28.49
N PRO A 124 -5.15 -13.68 29.48
CA PRO A 124 -4.89 -14.78 30.41
C PRO A 124 -6.16 -15.05 31.24
N ALA A 125 -6.55 -16.33 31.32
CA ALA A 125 -7.66 -16.74 32.16
C ALA A 125 -7.36 -16.33 33.61
N ALA A 126 -8.33 -15.66 34.26
CA ALA A 126 -8.22 -15.31 35.67
C ALA A 126 -7.93 -16.58 36.46
N LYS A 127 -6.74 -16.68 37.04
CA LYS A 127 -6.38 -17.78 37.94
C LYS A 127 -7.36 -17.71 39.12
N LYS A 128 -8.19 -18.75 39.25
CA LYS A 128 -9.01 -18.99 40.44
C LYS A 128 -8.14 -19.22 41.65
#